data_AF-A0A2T4IH42-F1
#
_entry.id   AF-A0A2T4IH42-F1
#
_cell.length_a   1.000
_cell.length_b   1.000
_cell.length_c   1.000
_cell.angle_alpha   90.00
_cell.angle_beta   90.00
_cell.angle_gamma   90.00
#
_symmetry.space_group_name_H-M   'P 1'
#
loop_
_entity.id
_entity.type
_entity.pdbx_description
1 polymer ?
#
loop_
_entity_poly.entity_id
_entity_poly.type
_entity_poly.pdbx_seq_one_letter_code
_entity_poly.pdbx_strand_id
1 'polypeptide(L)'
;MIDLAEARARLGREQLILPDPVPEHPLLAGKQEIGRGEYSIVVDKGDGERVYKIISSPADYFLYTAEDRPRGKHFPLIHADHGIIGRASSGYPFHLIEMERLYPLQEHTAAADLATRLMEFYWSACQQWNRLGMDMGRIALYHMTTHPLDVGDSLQQALKALSDFVEEYQVLPDILNANNLMMRKDGTLVFSDPVFIA
;
A
#
# COMPACT_ATOMS: atom_id res chain seq x y z
N MET A 1 -8.32 -0.31 -22.77
CA MET A 1 -8.02 -1.74 -22.54
C MET A 1 -6.90 -1.75 -21.51
N ILE A 2 -7.18 -2.17 -20.27
CA ILE A 2 -6.14 -2.15 -19.23
C ILE A 2 -5.29 -3.40 -19.42
N ASP A 3 -4.04 -3.21 -19.80
CA ASP A 3 -3.02 -4.23 -19.64
C ASP A 3 -2.74 -4.36 -18.12
N LEU A 4 -3.26 -5.44 -17.52
CA LEU A 4 -3.06 -5.74 -16.11
C LEU A 4 -1.57 -5.95 -15.77
N ALA A 5 -0.74 -6.34 -16.74
CA ALA A 5 0.71 -6.42 -16.57
C ALA A 5 1.32 -5.02 -16.52
N GLU A 6 0.86 -4.08 -17.35
CA GLU A 6 1.29 -2.67 -17.31
C GLU A 6 0.88 -1.98 -16.00
N ALA A 7 -0.36 -2.21 -15.53
CA ALA A 7 -0.83 -1.68 -14.25
C ALA A 7 -0.01 -2.20 -13.06
N ARG A 8 0.41 -3.47 -13.09
CA ARG A 8 1.29 -4.08 -12.07
C ARG A 8 2.72 -3.55 -12.15
N ALA A 9 3.25 -3.40 -13.36
CA ALA A 9 4.58 -2.83 -13.60
C ALA A 9 4.68 -1.37 -13.11
N ARG A 10 3.63 -0.57 -13.32
CA ARG A 10 3.53 0.81 -12.79
C ARG A 10 3.56 0.90 -11.27
N LEU A 11 3.23 -0.19 -10.57
CA LEU A 11 3.30 -0.30 -9.11
C LEU A 11 4.63 -0.91 -8.62
N GLY A 12 5.59 -1.19 -9.51
CA GLY A 12 6.90 -1.74 -9.17
C GLY A 12 6.85 -3.16 -8.59
N ARG A 13 5.77 -3.91 -8.84
CA ARG A 13 5.61 -5.28 -8.33
C ARG A 13 5.94 -6.29 -9.42
N GLU A 14 7.18 -6.79 -9.41
CA GLU A 14 7.51 -8.02 -10.14
C GLU A 14 6.65 -9.18 -9.62
N GLN A 15 6.24 -10.07 -10.52
CA GLN A 15 5.39 -11.19 -10.16
C GLN A 15 6.22 -12.28 -9.49
N LEU A 16 6.46 -12.12 -8.19
CA LEU A 16 7.11 -13.13 -7.37
C LEU A 16 6.16 -14.32 -7.17
N ILE A 17 6.70 -15.52 -7.30
CA ILE A 17 6.00 -16.78 -7.13
C ILE A 17 6.66 -17.54 -5.99
N LEU A 18 5.85 -18.06 -5.07
CA LEU A 18 6.32 -18.88 -3.97
C LEU A 18 7.03 -20.14 -4.52
N PRO A 19 8.32 -20.38 -4.18
CA PRO A 19 9.08 -21.51 -4.72
C PRO A 19 8.72 -22.85 -4.05
N ASP A 20 8.06 -22.81 -2.89
CA ASP A 20 7.77 -23.99 -2.07
C ASP A 20 6.82 -24.98 -2.75
N PRO A 21 7.04 -26.30 -2.66
CA PRO A 21 6.07 -27.27 -3.14
C PRO A 21 4.78 -27.24 -2.31
N VAL A 22 3.71 -27.83 -2.84
CA VAL A 22 2.50 -28.13 -2.05
C VAL A 22 2.91 -29.04 -0.88
N PRO A 23 2.65 -28.68 0.39
CA PRO A 23 2.97 -29.53 1.53
C PRO A 23 2.22 -30.86 1.48
N GLU A 24 2.86 -31.94 1.96
CA GLU A 24 2.19 -33.23 2.12
C GLU A 24 1.08 -33.13 3.18
N HIS A 25 -0.16 -33.37 2.77
CA HIS A 25 -1.30 -33.34 3.67
C HIS A 25 -2.43 -34.25 3.13
N PRO A 26 -3.17 -34.99 4.00
CA PRO A 26 -4.22 -35.91 3.54
C PRO A 26 -5.32 -35.25 2.70
N LEU A 27 -5.67 -33.99 2.99
CA LEU A 27 -6.67 -33.25 2.21
C LEU A 27 -6.18 -32.82 0.81
N LEU A 28 -4.86 -32.77 0.61
CA LEU A 28 -4.22 -32.31 -0.63
C LEU A 28 -3.73 -33.47 -1.50
N ALA A 29 -3.68 -34.69 -0.95
CA ALA A 29 -3.16 -35.86 -1.65
C ALA A 29 -3.95 -36.13 -2.95
N GLY A 30 -3.22 -36.19 -4.07
CA GLY A 30 -3.79 -36.43 -5.40
C GLY A 30 -4.64 -35.30 -5.97
N LYS A 31 -4.63 -34.11 -5.33
CA LYS A 31 -5.35 -32.93 -5.81
C LYS A 31 -4.47 -32.08 -6.72
N GLN A 32 -5.10 -31.38 -7.67
CA GLN A 32 -4.40 -30.59 -8.67
C GLN A 32 -4.16 -29.16 -8.16
N GLU A 33 -2.93 -28.66 -8.29
CA GLU A 33 -2.63 -27.23 -8.19
C GLU A 33 -3.21 -26.48 -9.39
N ILE A 34 -4.00 -25.45 -9.13
CA ILE A 34 -4.69 -24.64 -10.16
C ILE A 34 -4.26 -23.17 -10.14
N GLY A 35 -3.44 -22.76 -9.18
CA GLY A 35 -2.92 -21.41 -9.11
C GLY A 35 -1.87 -21.23 -8.04
N ARG A 36 -1.00 -20.24 -8.25
CA ARG A 36 0.09 -19.89 -7.34
C ARG A 36 0.38 -18.41 -7.37
N GLY A 37 0.65 -17.84 -6.21
CA GLY A 37 1.10 -16.46 -6.04
C GLY A 37 2.35 -16.38 -5.17
N GLU A 38 2.70 -15.17 -4.76
CA GLU A 38 3.89 -14.89 -3.95
C GLU A 38 3.85 -15.56 -2.56
N TYR A 39 2.66 -15.64 -1.95
CA TYR A 39 2.46 -16.18 -0.60
C TYR A 39 1.38 -17.27 -0.52
N SER A 40 0.94 -17.80 -1.67
CA SER A 40 -0.14 -18.78 -1.65
C SER A 40 -0.11 -19.78 -2.80
N ILE A 41 -0.69 -20.96 -2.55
CA ILE A 41 -0.93 -22.02 -3.52
C ILE A 41 -2.41 -22.39 -3.45
N VAL A 42 -3.05 -22.54 -4.61
CA VAL A 42 -4.47 -22.91 -4.72
C VAL A 42 -4.57 -24.29 -5.32
N VAL A 43 -5.20 -25.20 -4.60
CA VAL A 43 -5.39 -26.60 -4.96
C VAL A 43 -6.88 -26.87 -5.11
N ASP A 44 -7.27 -27.54 -6.19
CA ASP A 44 -8.65 -27.91 -6.44
C ASP A 44 -9.14 -28.94 -5.40
N LYS A 45 -10.29 -28.69 -4.77
CA LYS A 45 -10.90 -29.69 -3.88
C LYS A 45 -11.47 -30.88 -4.69
N GLY A 46 -11.83 -30.65 -5.94
CA GLY A 46 -12.34 -31.65 -6.88
C GLY A 46 -13.86 -31.81 -6.88
N ASP A 47 -14.59 -30.88 -6.27
CA ASP A 47 -16.06 -30.83 -6.29
C ASP A 47 -16.62 -29.73 -7.22
N GLY A 48 -15.75 -28.96 -7.87
CA GLY A 48 -16.12 -27.87 -8.77
C GLY A 48 -16.52 -26.56 -8.08
N GLU A 49 -16.74 -26.58 -6.76
CA GLU A 49 -17.25 -25.42 -6.01
C GLU A 49 -16.24 -24.84 -5.04
N ARG A 50 -15.27 -25.63 -4.59
CA ARG A 50 -14.35 -25.24 -3.51
C ARG A 50 -12.90 -25.50 -3.87
N VAL A 51 -12.02 -24.81 -3.16
CA VAL A 51 -10.58 -24.95 -3.25
C VAL A 51 -9.95 -25.04 -1.87
N TYR A 52 -8.78 -25.66 -1.82
CA TYR A 52 -7.85 -25.57 -0.73
C TYR A 52 -6.81 -24.49 -1.04
N LYS A 53 -6.82 -23.41 -0.26
CA LYS A 53 -5.83 -22.35 -0.37
C LYS A 53 -4.81 -22.50 0.75
N ILE A 54 -3.57 -22.74 0.35
CA ILE A 54 -2.40 -22.77 1.23
C ILE A 54 -1.84 -21.35 1.26
N ILE A 55 -1.68 -20.78 2.44
CA ILE A 55 -1.17 -19.41 2.62
C ILE A 55 -0.03 -19.36 3.62
N SER A 56 0.98 -18.53 3.34
CA SER A 56 2.10 -18.25 4.26
C SER A 56 2.11 -16.81 4.80
N SER A 57 1.32 -15.91 4.21
CA SER A 57 1.19 -14.52 4.66
C SER A 57 0.29 -14.42 5.91
N PRO A 58 0.77 -13.84 7.03
CA PRO A 58 -0.08 -13.56 8.18
C PRO A 58 -1.27 -12.65 7.85
N ALA A 59 -1.11 -11.72 6.90
CA ALA A 59 -2.18 -10.81 6.49
C ALA A 59 -3.31 -11.56 5.77
N ASP A 60 -2.98 -12.51 4.90
CA ASP A 60 -3.98 -13.36 4.25
C ASP A 60 -4.71 -14.24 5.28
N TYR A 61 -3.98 -14.74 6.28
CA TYR A 61 -4.57 -15.54 7.34
C TYR A 61 -5.60 -14.72 8.12
N PHE A 62 -5.26 -13.50 8.55
CA PHE A 62 -6.21 -12.61 9.22
C PHE A 62 -7.44 -12.29 8.35
N LEU A 63 -7.24 -12.04 7.05
CA LEU A 63 -8.35 -11.76 6.12
C LEU A 63 -9.37 -12.91 6.06
N TYR A 64 -8.93 -14.15 6.26
CA TYR A 64 -9.80 -15.34 6.17
C TYR A 64 -10.30 -15.86 7.51
N THR A 65 -9.57 -15.65 8.61
CA THR A 65 -9.87 -16.30 9.90
C THR A 65 -10.21 -15.36 11.04
N ALA A 66 -9.85 -14.07 10.97
CA ALA A 66 -10.13 -13.14 12.06
C ALA A 66 -11.65 -13.02 12.33
N GLU A 67 -12.03 -12.85 13.59
CA GLU A 67 -13.43 -12.75 13.99
C GLU A 67 -14.12 -11.54 13.35
N ASP A 68 -13.41 -10.42 13.29
CA ASP A 68 -13.82 -9.12 12.76
C ASP A 68 -13.46 -8.93 11.27
N ARG A 69 -13.04 -9.99 10.58
CA ARG A 69 -12.71 -9.93 9.15
C ARG A 69 -13.87 -9.36 8.32
N PRO A 70 -13.58 -8.68 7.21
CA PRO A 70 -14.63 -8.22 6.31
C PRO A 70 -15.40 -9.41 5.70
N ARG A 71 -16.73 -9.26 5.61
CA ARG A 71 -17.66 -10.26 5.09
C ARG A 71 -18.70 -9.60 4.17
N GLY A 72 -19.30 -10.38 3.28
CA GLY A 72 -20.36 -9.93 2.37
C GLY A 72 -20.10 -10.36 0.92
N LYS A 73 -20.97 -9.95 0.00
CA LYS A 73 -20.99 -10.41 -1.41
C LYS A 73 -19.72 -10.15 -2.23
N HIS A 74 -18.81 -9.32 -1.72
CA HIS A 74 -17.55 -8.96 -2.39
C HIS A 74 -16.32 -9.56 -1.71
N PHE A 75 -16.51 -10.45 -0.73
CA PHE A 75 -15.46 -11.14 0.00
C PHE A 75 -15.64 -12.65 -0.15
N PRO A 76 -14.54 -13.43 -0.12
CA PRO A 76 -14.65 -14.87 -0.28
C PRO A 76 -15.43 -15.55 0.86
N LEU A 77 -16.22 -16.55 0.49
CA LEU A 77 -16.85 -17.50 1.39
C LEU A 77 -15.80 -18.49 1.89
N ILE A 78 -15.53 -18.44 3.19
CA ILE A 78 -14.62 -19.34 3.89
C ILE A 78 -15.45 -20.46 4.52
N HIS A 79 -15.14 -21.70 4.19
CA HIS A 79 -15.83 -22.89 4.69
C HIS A 79 -15.16 -23.45 5.93
N ALA A 80 -13.82 -23.51 5.96
CA ALA A 80 -13.08 -24.02 7.10
C ALA A 80 -11.63 -23.50 7.14
N ASP A 81 -11.10 -23.38 8.35
CA ASP A 81 -9.67 -23.25 8.63
C ASP A 81 -9.18 -24.61 9.16
N HIS A 82 -8.25 -25.23 8.43
CA HIS A 82 -7.66 -26.52 8.78
C HIS A 82 -6.34 -26.37 9.55
N GLY A 83 -5.97 -25.14 9.91
CA GLY A 83 -4.77 -24.85 10.69
C GLY A 83 -3.48 -24.99 9.90
N ILE A 84 -2.38 -25.21 10.62
CA ILE A 84 -1.03 -25.25 10.07
C ILE A 84 -0.73 -26.64 9.51
N ILE A 85 -0.30 -26.69 8.24
CA ILE A 85 0.01 -27.93 7.51
C ILE A 85 1.49 -28.04 7.10
N GLY A 86 2.34 -27.11 7.55
CA GLY A 86 3.75 -27.09 7.22
C GLY A 86 4.38 -25.71 7.43
N ARG A 87 5.55 -25.50 6.83
CA ARG A 87 6.24 -24.21 6.82
C ARG A 87 6.78 -23.90 5.44
N ALA A 88 6.71 -22.64 5.06
CA ALA A 88 7.40 -22.12 3.90
C ALA A 88 8.92 -22.06 4.16
N SER A 89 9.69 -22.06 3.09
CA SER A 89 11.14 -21.83 3.05
C SER A 89 11.54 -20.51 3.73
N SER A 90 10.65 -19.52 3.73
CA SER A 90 10.82 -18.24 4.45
C SER A 90 10.68 -18.36 5.97
N GLY A 91 10.26 -19.52 6.50
CA GLY A 91 10.06 -19.79 7.93
C GLY A 91 8.64 -19.56 8.42
N TYR A 92 7.78 -18.88 7.65
CA TYR A 92 6.38 -18.68 7.98
C TYR A 92 5.57 -20.00 7.91
N PRO A 93 4.58 -20.20 8.80
CA PRO A 93 3.72 -21.38 8.74
C PRO A 93 2.85 -21.38 7.48
N PHE A 94 2.62 -22.56 6.90
CA PHE A 94 1.57 -22.76 5.91
C PHE A 94 0.26 -23.06 6.60
N HIS A 95 -0.73 -22.20 6.39
CA HIS A 95 -2.11 -22.44 6.80
C HIS A 95 -2.93 -22.97 5.64
N LEU A 96 -3.84 -23.91 5.93
CA LEU A 96 -4.74 -24.50 4.95
C LEU A 96 -6.17 -24.00 5.15
N ILE A 97 -6.68 -23.24 4.18
CA ILE A 97 -8.03 -22.68 4.20
C ILE A 97 -8.88 -23.37 3.13
N GLU A 98 -10.07 -23.85 3.51
CA GLU A 98 -11.09 -24.27 2.55
C GLU A 98 -12.02 -23.09 2.25
N MET A 99 -12.11 -22.73 0.97
CA MET A 99 -12.90 -21.58 0.52
C MET A 99 -13.57 -21.86 -0.82
N GLU A 100 -14.52 -21.03 -1.20
CA GLU A 100 -15.16 -21.10 -2.51
C GLU A 100 -14.14 -20.98 -3.65
N ARG A 101 -14.47 -21.60 -4.80
CA ARG A 101 -13.70 -21.50 -6.02
C ARG A 101 -14.01 -20.16 -6.71
N LEU A 102 -12.96 -19.36 -6.91
CA LEU A 102 -13.03 -18.12 -7.67
C LEU A 102 -12.37 -18.29 -9.05
N TYR A 103 -12.75 -17.43 -9.99
CA TYR A 103 -12.30 -17.47 -11.37
C TYR A 103 -11.57 -16.17 -11.74
N PRO A 104 -10.58 -16.22 -12.65
CA PRO A 104 -9.98 -15.01 -13.20
C PRO A 104 -11.04 -14.08 -13.78
N LEU A 105 -10.83 -12.77 -13.65
CA LEU A 105 -11.67 -11.78 -14.31
C LEU A 105 -11.62 -12.01 -15.82
N GLN A 106 -12.80 -12.16 -16.43
CA GLN A 106 -12.94 -12.29 -17.87
C GLN A 106 -13.17 -10.91 -18.49
N GLU A 107 -12.50 -10.65 -19.60
CA GLU A 107 -12.66 -9.40 -20.36
C GLU A 107 -14.12 -9.23 -20.80
N HIS A 108 -14.54 -7.97 -20.96
CA HIS A 108 -15.89 -7.59 -21.41
C HIS A 108 -17.04 -8.09 -20.51
N THR A 109 -16.76 -8.39 -19.24
CA THR A 109 -17.77 -8.67 -18.23
C THR A 109 -18.02 -7.44 -17.34
N ALA A 110 -19.22 -7.32 -16.80
CA ALA A 110 -19.56 -6.24 -15.85
C ALA A 110 -18.63 -6.22 -14.61
N ALA A 111 -18.12 -7.38 -14.20
CA ALA A 111 -17.15 -7.48 -13.10
C ALA A 111 -15.80 -6.87 -13.49
N ALA A 112 -15.31 -7.12 -14.71
CA ALA A 112 -14.07 -6.53 -15.21
C ALA A 112 -14.19 -5.01 -15.38
N ASP A 113 -15.33 -4.50 -15.85
CA ASP A 113 -15.58 -3.06 -15.96
C ASP A 113 -15.62 -2.39 -14.58
N LEU A 114 -16.26 -3.04 -13.59
CA LEU A 114 -16.28 -2.54 -12.22
C LEU A 114 -14.88 -2.53 -11.58
N ALA A 115 -14.10 -3.59 -11.79
CA ALA A 115 -12.72 -3.67 -11.30
C ALA A 115 -11.84 -2.58 -11.91
N THR A 116 -11.98 -2.33 -13.21
CA THR A 116 -11.29 -1.25 -13.93
C THR A 116 -11.56 0.10 -13.29
N ARG A 117 -12.85 0.44 -13.11
CA ARG A 117 -13.25 1.71 -12.47
C ARG A 117 -12.72 1.82 -11.05
N LEU A 118 -12.78 0.74 -10.26
CA LEU A 118 -12.24 0.73 -8.89
C LEU A 118 -10.74 1.02 -8.86
N MET A 119 -9.96 0.40 -9.74
CA MET A 119 -8.51 0.63 -9.84
C MET A 119 -8.20 2.08 -10.22
N GLU A 120 -8.92 2.63 -11.21
CA GLU A 120 -8.75 4.03 -11.64
C GLU A 120 -9.07 5.02 -10.50
N PHE A 121 -10.19 4.82 -9.79
CA PHE A 121 -10.56 5.65 -8.65
C PHE A 121 -9.54 5.57 -7.51
N TYR A 122 -9.11 4.35 -7.16
CA TYR A 122 -8.12 4.15 -6.11
C TYR A 122 -6.80 4.83 -6.45
N TRP A 123 -6.32 4.65 -7.69
CA TRP A 123 -5.10 5.29 -8.17
C TRP A 123 -5.21 6.81 -8.15
N SER A 124 -6.30 7.38 -8.66
CA SER A 124 -6.53 8.83 -8.62
C SER A 124 -6.55 9.37 -7.19
N ALA A 125 -7.14 8.64 -6.25
CA ALA A 125 -7.15 9.04 -4.83
C ALA A 125 -5.74 9.01 -4.23
N CYS A 126 -4.96 7.94 -4.48
CA CYS A 126 -3.56 7.87 -4.04
C CYS A 126 -2.72 9.02 -4.60
N GLN A 127 -2.88 9.35 -5.88
CA GLN A 127 -2.19 10.48 -6.50
C GLN A 127 -2.55 11.81 -5.85
N GLN A 128 -3.83 12.03 -5.52
CA GLN A 128 -4.27 13.24 -4.84
C GLN A 128 -3.61 13.40 -3.47
N TRP A 129 -3.58 12.33 -2.67
CA TRP A 129 -2.93 12.34 -1.36
C TRP A 129 -1.42 12.50 -1.44
N ASN A 130 -0.76 11.88 -2.43
CA ASN A 130 0.67 12.06 -2.63
C ASN A 130 1.01 13.52 -2.97
N ARG A 131 0.23 14.15 -3.87
CA ARG A 131 0.38 15.59 -4.16
C ARG A 131 0.22 16.45 -2.91
N LEU A 132 -0.85 16.21 -2.13
CA LEU A 132 -1.04 16.92 -0.86
C LEU A 132 0.15 16.71 0.09
N GLY A 133 0.64 15.46 0.21
CA GLY A 133 1.81 15.09 1.00
C GLY A 133 3.06 15.87 0.63
N MET A 134 3.37 15.95 -0.67
CA MET A 134 4.50 16.73 -1.19
C MET A 134 4.35 18.22 -0.90
N ASP A 135 3.12 18.75 -0.98
CA ASP A 135 2.84 20.17 -0.74
C ASP A 135 2.63 20.53 0.73
N MET A 136 2.59 19.56 1.66
CA MET A 136 2.36 19.81 3.09
C MET A 136 3.30 20.86 3.67
N GLY A 137 4.58 20.83 3.28
CA GLY A 137 5.57 21.82 3.72
C GLY A 137 5.23 23.23 3.25
N ARG A 138 4.83 23.40 1.98
CA ARG A 138 4.42 24.69 1.42
C ARG A 138 3.17 25.21 2.12
N ILE A 139 2.17 24.35 2.30
CA ILE A 139 0.90 24.66 2.94
C ILE A 139 1.13 25.10 4.39
N ALA A 140 1.95 24.35 5.15
CA ALA A 140 2.29 24.69 6.52
C ALA A 140 3.04 26.02 6.62
N LEU A 141 4.04 26.24 5.76
CA LEU A 141 4.80 27.49 5.73
C LEU A 141 3.88 28.68 5.40
N TYR A 142 3.01 28.57 4.39
CA TYR A 142 2.02 29.58 4.07
C TYR A 142 1.10 29.87 5.26
N HIS A 143 0.59 28.85 5.95
CA HIS A 143 -0.26 29.04 7.13
C HIS A 143 0.44 29.76 8.29
N MET A 144 1.75 29.53 8.50
CA MET A 144 2.54 30.28 9.49
C MET A 144 2.62 31.78 9.14
N THR A 145 2.48 32.15 7.86
CA THR A 145 2.44 33.56 7.45
C THR A 145 1.07 34.21 7.72
N THR A 146 -0.02 33.44 7.62
CA THR A 146 -1.40 33.95 7.79
C THR A 146 -1.93 33.84 9.22
N HIS A 147 -1.33 32.98 10.04
CA HIS A 147 -1.62 32.84 11.47
C HIS A 147 -0.34 33.16 12.25
N PRO A 148 -0.22 34.39 12.78
CA PRO A 148 1.01 34.83 13.44
C PRO A 148 1.37 33.88 14.59
N LEU A 149 2.60 33.38 14.55
CA LEU A 149 3.20 32.72 15.70
C LEU A 149 3.50 33.80 16.75
N ASP A 150 3.53 33.45 18.04
CA ASP A 150 4.00 34.34 19.11
C ASP A 150 5.54 34.46 19.02
N VAL A 151 6.00 35.04 17.92
CA VAL A 151 7.39 35.25 17.53
C VAL A 151 7.55 36.72 17.15
N GLY A 152 8.79 37.23 17.22
CA GLY A 152 9.05 38.62 16.85
C GLY A 152 8.76 38.92 15.37
N ASP A 153 8.34 40.15 15.08
CA ASP A 153 7.98 40.61 13.72
C ASP A 153 9.03 40.31 12.64
N SER A 154 10.30 40.38 13.01
CA SER A 154 11.42 40.07 12.11
C SER A 154 11.38 38.62 11.61
N LEU A 155 11.08 37.67 12.49
CA LEU A 155 10.97 36.26 12.11
C LEU A 155 9.71 36.02 11.28
N GLN A 156 8.61 36.72 11.58
CA GLN A 156 7.39 36.66 10.78
C GLN A 156 7.62 37.15 9.34
N GLN A 157 8.38 38.23 9.17
CA GLN A 157 8.77 38.74 7.84
C GLN A 157 9.67 37.75 7.10
N ALA A 158 10.62 37.11 7.80
CA ALA A 158 11.50 36.10 7.19
C ALA A 158 10.71 34.86 6.73
N LEU A 159 9.74 34.39 7.51
CA LEU A 159 8.84 33.29 7.12
C LEU A 159 7.99 33.65 5.90
N LYS A 160 7.49 34.89 5.82
CA LYS A 160 6.76 35.39 4.64
C LYS A 160 7.64 35.41 3.39
N ALA A 161 8.86 35.95 3.50
CA ALA A 161 9.80 35.98 2.39
C ALA A 161 10.18 34.56 1.91
N LEU A 162 10.37 33.63 2.84
CA LEU A 162 10.61 32.22 2.51
C LEU A 162 9.40 31.58 1.83
N SER A 163 8.17 31.86 2.30
CA SER A 163 6.94 31.36 1.68
C SER A 163 6.78 31.83 0.24
N ASP A 164 7.08 33.11 -0.02
CA ASP A 164 7.00 33.69 -1.37
C ASP A 164 8.05 33.08 -2.30
N PHE A 165 9.27 32.88 -1.79
CA PHE A 165 10.34 32.22 -2.53
C PHE A 165 10.01 30.76 -2.89
N VAL A 166 9.49 30.00 -1.92
CA VAL A 166 9.04 28.61 -2.11
C VAL A 166 8.02 28.53 -3.25
N GLU A 167 7.02 29.42 -3.24
CA GLU A 167 5.98 29.49 -4.27
C GLU A 167 6.54 29.90 -5.63
N GLU A 168 7.33 30.99 -5.70
CA GLU A 168 7.85 31.51 -6.96
C GLU A 168 8.78 30.51 -7.68
N TYR A 169 9.67 29.87 -6.92
CA TYR A 169 10.68 28.98 -7.48
C TYR A 169 10.26 27.51 -7.51
N GLN A 170 9.04 27.20 -7.04
CA GLN A 170 8.52 25.84 -6.97
C GLN A 170 9.49 24.87 -6.26
N VAL A 171 10.14 25.32 -5.17
CA VAL A 171 11.00 24.50 -4.29
C VAL A 171 10.28 24.11 -2.99
N LEU A 172 10.69 23.04 -2.30
CA LEU A 172 10.06 22.62 -1.04
C LEU A 172 10.80 23.20 0.17
N PRO A 173 10.09 23.59 1.25
CA PRO A 173 10.75 24.05 2.48
C PRO A 173 11.30 22.88 3.31
N ASP A 174 12.52 23.04 3.85
CA ASP A 174 13.20 22.11 4.76
C ASP A 174 13.53 22.79 6.10
N ILE A 175 12.49 23.29 6.77
CA ILE A 175 12.61 23.98 8.07
C ILE A 175 12.48 23.03 9.27
N LEU A 176 12.14 21.76 9.04
CA LEU A 176 12.03 20.75 10.09
C LEU A 176 13.39 20.13 10.45
N ASN A 177 14.36 20.21 9.55
CA ASN A 177 15.72 19.79 9.82
C ASN A 177 16.45 20.88 10.64
N ALA A 178 16.69 20.61 11.92
CA ALA A 178 17.34 21.56 12.82
C ALA A 178 18.74 21.99 12.36
N ASN A 179 19.44 21.18 11.55
CA ASN A 179 20.75 21.54 11.01
C ASN A 179 20.68 22.65 9.96
N ASN A 180 19.50 22.90 9.37
CA ASN A 180 19.26 23.98 8.42
C ASN A 180 18.89 25.30 9.11
N LEU A 181 18.81 25.28 10.45
CA LEU A 181 18.55 26.42 11.31
C LEU A 181 19.80 26.71 12.13
N MET A 182 20.47 27.80 11.77
CA MET A 182 21.74 28.21 12.35
C MET A 182 21.57 29.47 13.19
N MET A 183 22.61 29.84 13.92
CA MET A 183 22.59 31.03 14.77
C MET A 183 23.83 31.89 14.51
N ARG A 184 23.65 33.21 14.46
CA ARG A 184 24.77 34.15 14.44
C ARG A 184 25.44 34.23 15.81
N LYS A 185 26.63 34.84 15.85
CA LYS A 185 27.38 35.09 17.09
C LYS A 185 26.57 35.89 18.13
N ASP A 186 25.65 36.74 17.68
CA ASP A 186 24.79 37.58 18.52
C ASP A 186 23.50 36.88 19.00
N GLY A 187 23.28 35.61 18.63
CA GLY A 187 22.09 34.86 19.00
C GLY A 187 20.95 34.89 17.97
N THR A 188 21.10 35.61 16.86
CA THR A 188 20.05 35.69 15.83
C THR A 188 19.89 34.37 15.09
N LEU A 189 18.66 33.84 15.02
CA LEU A 189 18.29 32.67 14.20
C LEU A 189 18.46 32.98 12.70
N VAL A 190 19.00 32.04 11.95
CA VAL A 190 19.26 32.13 10.52
C VAL A 190 18.82 30.85 9.83
N PHE A 191 18.05 31.00 8.76
CA PHE A 191 17.77 29.92 7.82
C PHE A 191 19.00 29.72 6.93
N SER A 192 19.77 28.65 7.11
CA SER A 192 20.98 28.40 6.31
C SER A 192 20.66 27.69 5.00
N ASP A 193 19.89 26.60 5.08
CA ASP A 193 19.50 25.77 3.94
C ASP A 193 17.99 25.44 4.00
N PRO A 194 17.09 26.45 3.95
CA PRO A 194 15.68 26.26 4.27
C PRO A 194 14.85 25.61 3.16
N VAL A 195 15.45 25.19 2.04
CA VAL A 195 14.73 24.67 0.86
C VAL A 195 15.50 23.55 0.16
N PHE A 196 14.77 22.71 -0.57
CA PHE A 196 15.32 21.65 -1.43
C PHE A 196 14.45 21.43 -2.68
N ILE A 197 14.99 20.67 -3.64
CA ILE A 197 14.27 20.26 -4.85
C ILE A 197 13.77 18.83 -4.65
N ALA A 198 12.49 18.60 -4.92
CA ALA A 198 11.84 17.28 -4.84
C ALA A 198 12.23 16.35 -5.99
#